data_AF-A0A8X7THX8-F1
#
_entry.id   AF-A0A8X7THX8-F1
#
_cell.length_a   1.000
_cell.length_b   1.000
_cell.length_c   1.000
_cell.angle_alpha   90.00
_cell.angle_beta   90.00
_cell.angle_gamma   90.00
#
_symmetry.space_group_name_H-M   'P 1'
#
loop_
_entity.id
_entity.type
_entity.pdbx_description
1 polymer ?
#
loop_
_entity_poly.entity_id
_entity_poly.type
_entity_poly.pdbx_seq_one_letter_code
_entity_poly.pdbx_strand_id
1 'polypeptide(L)'
;MAEMYNNNNNMGPPQPGMPMPPQTAPQPNPFGNPSLDLALALLEAAWELTGRKYSDPALSMCRATCRYEQITRYFSDPQYYFQVNDQYVRNKLKIVLLPFLHRGHWTRISEPVVGRLSYKPPIYDINAPDLYIPLMAFGTYLVLAGFSLGLYGK
;
A
#
# COMPACT_ATOMS: atom_id res chain seq x y z
N MET A 1 -5.57 -47.69 -18.08
CA MET A 1 -4.37 -48.36 -17.57
C MET A 1 -3.38 -48.42 -18.73
N ALA A 2 -2.27 -47.71 -18.83
CA ALA A 2 -1.54 -46.67 -18.09
C ALA A 2 -0.70 -45.95 -19.20
N GLU A 3 -0.65 -44.61 -19.26
CA GLU A 3 0.56 -43.79 -18.95
C GLU A 3 1.84 -44.17 -19.79
N MET A 4 2.63 -43.32 -20.43
CA MET A 4 2.98 -41.88 -20.31
C MET A 4 3.58 -41.36 -21.64
N TYR A 5 3.33 -40.12 -22.07
CA TYR A 5 4.19 -38.93 -21.85
C TYR A 5 5.69 -39.18 -22.10
N ASN A 6 6.22 -38.69 -23.23
CA ASN A 6 7.66 -38.42 -23.34
C ASN A 6 7.87 -36.94 -23.69
N ASN A 7 8.20 -36.18 -22.64
CA ASN A 7 8.55 -34.78 -22.66
C ASN A 7 10.06 -34.70 -22.83
N ASN A 8 10.53 -34.00 -23.86
CA ASN A 8 11.95 -33.79 -24.14
C ASN A 8 12.59 -32.92 -23.04
N ASN A 9 12.96 -33.55 -21.94
CA ASN A 9 13.87 -32.98 -20.95
C ASN A 9 15.30 -33.12 -21.47
N ASN A 10 15.77 -32.05 -22.10
CA ASN A 10 17.17 -31.84 -22.41
C ASN A 10 17.94 -31.64 -21.08
N MET A 11 18.46 -32.73 -20.50
CA MET A 11 19.39 -32.71 -19.37
C MET A 11 20.67 -33.45 -19.77
N GLY A 12 21.58 -32.72 -20.42
CA GLY A 12 22.97 -33.15 -20.55
C GLY A 12 23.69 -33.04 -19.19
N PRO A 13 24.73 -33.85 -18.94
CA PRO A 13 25.50 -33.80 -17.69
C PRO A 13 26.24 -32.45 -17.53
N PRO A 14 26.46 -31.97 -16.29
CA PRO A 14 27.12 -30.69 -16.05
C PRO A 14 28.61 -30.77 -16.42
N GLN A 15 29.05 -29.94 -17.37
CA GLN A 15 30.46 -29.82 -17.74
C GLN A 15 31.23 -29.03 -16.65
N PRO A 16 32.36 -29.55 -16.13
CA PRO A 16 33.22 -28.83 -15.19
C PRO A 16 34.08 -27.81 -15.95
N GLY A 17 34.07 -26.53 -15.53
CA GLY A 17 35.13 -25.59 -15.91
C GLY A 17 34.70 -24.24 -16.50
N MET A 18 33.76 -23.52 -15.89
CA MET A 18 33.57 -22.09 -16.19
C MET A 18 34.00 -21.20 -15.00
N PRO A 19 34.77 -20.13 -15.24
CA PRO A 19 35.26 -19.25 -14.18
C PRO A 19 34.11 -18.46 -13.52
N MET A 20 34.15 -18.41 -12.19
CA MET A 20 33.22 -17.66 -11.33
C MET A 20 33.36 -16.15 -11.59
N PRO A 21 32.27 -15.39 -11.80
CA PRO A 21 32.37 -13.94 -11.90
C PRO A 21 32.77 -13.35 -10.53
N PRO A 22 33.64 -12.32 -10.50
CA PRO A 22 34.07 -11.70 -9.25
C PRO A 22 32.88 -11.11 -8.50
N GLN A 23 32.73 -11.48 -7.22
CA GLN A 23 31.78 -10.87 -6.31
C GLN A 23 32.22 -9.42 -6.06
N THR A 24 31.53 -8.47 -6.68
CA THR A 24 31.71 -7.05 -6.44
C THR A 24 31.13 -6.67 -5.08
N ALA A 25 31.97 -6.06 -4.24
CA ALA A 25 31.57 -5.41 -3.00
C ALA A 25 30.42 -4.40 -3.25
N PRO A 26 29.50 -4.18 -2.29
CA PRO A 26 28.39 -3.25 -2.46
C PRO A 26 28.90 -1.85 -2.81
N GLN A 27 28.60 -1.41 -4.04
CA GLN A 27 28.90 -0.07 -4.52
C GLN A 27 27.84 0.91 -3.98
N PRO A 28 28.23 2.12 -3.52
CA PRO A 28 27.28 3.14 -3.11
C PRO A 28 26.38 3.57 -4.28
N ASN A 29 25.07 3.66 -4.04
CA ASN A 29 24.10 4.04 -5.07
C ASN A 29 24.23 5.54 -5.43
N PRO A 30 24.43 5.92 -6.71
CA PRO A 30 24.60 7.32 -7.13
C PRO A 30 23.33 8.19 -7.01
N PHE A 31 22.18 7.57 -6.71
CA PHE A 31 20.89 8.24 -6.51
C PHE A 31 20.56 8.45 -5.02
N GLY A 32 21.52 8.19 -4.12
CA GLY A 32 21.40 8.51 -2.71
C GLY A 32 21.33 10.03 -2.52
N ASN A 33 20.41 10.49 -1.68
CA ASN A 33 20.36 11.89 -1.28
C ASN A 33 21.53 12.15 -0.33
N PRO A 34 22.60 12.88 -0.74
CA PRO A 34 23.83 12.98 0.04
C PRO A 34 23.63 13.66 1.40
N SER A 35 22.60 14.51 1.51
CA SER A 35 22.19 15.15 2.75
C SER A 35 21.58 14.16 3.75
N LEU A 36 20.82 13.17 3.27
CA LEU A 36 20.22 12.12 4.09
C LEU A 36 21.25 11.06 4.48
N ASP A 37 22.17 10.72 3.57
CA ASP A 37 23.27 9.78 3.85
C ASP A 37 24.26 10.36 4.88
N LEU A 38 24.60 11.64 4.77
CA LEU A 38 25.43 12.33 5.76
C LEU A 38 24.70 12.47 7.11
N ALA A 39 23.40 12.78 7.10
CA ALA A 39 22.61 12.86 8.32
C ALA A 39 22.54 11.50 9.04
N LEU A 40 22.43 10.40 8.28
CA LEU A 40 22.50 9.03 8.81
C LEU A 40 23.89 8.72 9.38
N ALA A 41 24.96 9.03 8.66
CA ALA A 41 26.33 8.77 9.12
C ALA A 41 26.71 9.57 10.38
N LEU A 42 26.27 10.84 10.47
CA LEU A 42 26.46 11.68 11.66
C LEU A 42 25.64 11.18 12.85
N LEU A 43 24.42 10.68 12.59
CA LEU A 43 23.58 10.09 13.62
C LEU A 43 24.18 8.78 14.15
N GLU A 44 24.72 7.93 13.26
CA GLU A 44 25.46 6.71 13.63
C GLU A 44 26.71 7.05 14.48
N ALA A 45 27.49 8.05 14.08
CA ALA A 45 28.66 8.50 14.84
C ALA A 45 28.28 9.11 16.21
N ALA A 46 27.20 9.89 16.27
CA ALA A 46 26.68 10.43 17.51
C ALA A 46 26.14 9.33 18.46
N TRP A 47 25.66 8.22 17.89
CA TRP A 47 25.10 7.10 18.64
C TRP A 47 26.17 6.30 19.39
N GLU A 48 27.32 6.04 18.75
CA GLU A 48 28.46 5.35 19.38
C GLU A 48 29.07 6.14 20.55
N LEU A 49 29.07 7.48 20.47
CA LEU A 49 29.64 8.35 21.51
C LEU A 49 28.73 8.49 22.75
N THR A 50 27.43 8.23 22.62
CA THR A 50 26.44 8.54 23.67
C THR A 50 26.12 7.34 24.57
N GLY A 51 26.61 6.13 24.27
CA GLY A 51 26.62 4.97 25.19
C GLY A 51 25.24 4.51 25.73
N ARG A 52 24.13 4.88 25.07
CA ARG A 52 22.76 4.62 25.54
C ARG A 52 22.21 3.33 24.95
N LYS A 53 21.90 2.36 25.82
CA LYS A 53 21.14 1.16 25.46
C LYS A 53 19.64 1.45 25.40
N TYR A 54 19.01 0.97 24.32
CA TYR A 54 17.58 0.83 24.04
C TYR A 54 16.75 2.11 23.81
N SER A 55 16.70 2.56 22.55
CA SER A 55 15.45 2.76 21.81
C SER A 55 15.82 3.09 20.36
N ASP A 56 15.75 2.11 19.46
CA ASP A 56 16.23 2.19 18.08
C ASP A 56 15.66 3.40 17.31
N PRO A 57 16.41 4.51 17.16
CA PRO A 57 15.95 5.69 16.43
C PRO A 57 15.97 5.43 14.93
N ALA A 58 16.89 4.60 14.45
CA ALA A 58 16.94 4.16 13.07
C ALA A 58 15.70 3.34 12.70
N LEU A 59 15.21 2.48 13.58
CA LEU A 59 13.95 1.74 13.37
C LEU A 59 12.73 2.67 13.41
N SER A 60 12.72 3.65 14.32
CA SER A 60 11.61 4.62 14.40
C SER A 60 11.57 5.52 13.16
N MET A 61 12.73 5.94 12.67
CA MET A 61 12.88 6.72 11.44
C MET A 61 12.54 5.90 10.20
N CYS A 62 13.02 4.65 10.09
CA CYS A 62 12.66 3.73 9.01
C CYS A 62 11.15 3.42 9.00
N ARG A 63 10.55 3.22 10.18
CA ARG A 63 9.08 3.07 10.30
C ARG A 63 8.35 4.35 9.88
N ALA A 64 8.90 5.52 10.19
CA ALA A 64 8.32 6.80 9.78
C ALA A 64 8.42 7.02 8.27
N THR A 65 9.54 6.69 7.63
CA THR A 65 9.72 6.82 6.17
C THR A 65 8.87 5.80 5.42
N CYS A 66 8.85 4.53 5.85
CA CYS A 66 7.95 3.52 5.29
C CYS A 66 6.48 3.92 5.43
N ARG A 67 6.08 4.51 6.57
CA ARG A 67 4.72 5.03 6.77
C ARG A 67 4.41 6.20 5.84
N TYR A 68 5.37 7.11 5.65
CA TYR A 68 5.22 8.26 4.77
C TYR A 68 4.97 7.81 3.32
N GLU A 69 5.74 6.86 2.80
CA GLU A 69 5.52 6.33 1.45
C GLU A 69 4.15 5.68 1.27
N GLN A 70 3.68 4.93 2.28
CA GLN A 70 2.35 4.32 2.22
C GLN A 70 1.26 5.39 2.11
N ILE A 71 1.36 6.46 2.89
CA ILE A 71 0.41 7.59 2.84
C ILE A 71 0.48 8.28 1.48
N THR A 72 1.68 8.61 1.00
CA THR A 72 1.87 9.28 -0.29
C THR A 72 1.22 8.52 -1.44
N ARG A 73 1.26 7.17 -1.45
CA ARG A 73 0.57 6.36 -2.48
C ARG A 73 -0.94 6.59 -2.54
N TYR A 74 -1.62 6.75 -1.41
CA TYR A 74 -3.07 7.04 -1.38
C TYR A 74 -3.38 8.48 -1.80
N PHE A 75 -2.49 9.43 -1.49
CA PHE A 75 -2.67 10.85 -1.83
C PHE A 75 -2.15 11.23 -3.22
N SER A 76 -1.42 10.34 -3.89
CA SER A 76 -0.84 10.62 -5.22
C SER A 76 -1.91 10.80 -6.31
N ASP A 77 -3.03 10.09 -6.19
CA ASP A 77 -4.17 10.19 -7.11
C ASP A 77 -5.50 10.13 -6.35
N PRO A 78 -6.00 11.29 -5.85
CA PRO A 78 -7.27 11.33 -5.13
C PRO A 78 -8.47 11.10 -6.06
N GLN A 79 -8.36 11.42 -7.35
CA GLN A 79 -9.48 11.30 -8.30
C GLN A 79 -9.94 9.86 -8.46
N TYR A 80 -9.00 8.92 -8.40
CA TYR A 80 -9.27 7.48 -8.38
C TYR A 80 -10.36 7.07 -7.37
N TYR A 81 -10.34 7.63 -6.16
CA TYR A 81 -11.27 7.27 -5.08
C TYR A 81 -12.63 7.97 -5.16
N PHE A 82 -12.78 8.95 -6.06
CA PHE A 82 -14.03 9.67 -6.34
C PHE A 82 -14.76 9.16 -7.58
N GLN A 83 -14.21 8.16 -8.27
CA GLN A 83 -14.90 7.49 -9.35
C GLN A 83 -15.98 6.57 -8.77
N VAL A 84 -17.21 7.08 -8.64
CA VAL A 84 -18.36 6.38 -8.08
C VAL A 84 -19.63 6.63 -8.90
N ASN A 85 -20.57 5.68 -8.89
CA ASN A 85 -21.89 5.76 -9.53
C ASN A 85 -23.03 5.63 -8.51
N ASP A 86 -24.25 6.06 -8.83
CA ASP A 86 -25.42 5.96 -7.94
C ASP A 86 -25.72 4.52 -7.48
N GLN A 87 -25.57 3.56 -8.38
CA GLN A 87 -25.72 2.14 -8.05
C GLN A 87 -24.68 1.67 -7.03
N TYR A 88 -23.42 2.13 -7.18
CA TYR A 88 -22.36 1.81 -6.24
C TYR A 88 -22.70 2.37 -4.86
N VAL A 89 -23.10 3.64 -4.77
CA VAL A 89 -23.45 4.30 -3.50
C VAL A 89 -24.57 3.56 -2.77
N ARG A 90 -25.64 3.19 -3.47
CA ARG A 90 -26.74 2.42 -2.88
C ARG A 90 -26.29 1.06 -2.35
N ASN A 91 -25.44 0.36 -3.09
CA ASN A 91 -24.93 -0.94 -2.65
C ASN A 91 -23.99 -0.79 -1.45
N LYS A 92 -23.09 0.20 -1.47
CA LYS A 92 -22.14 0.43 -0.39
C LYS A 92 -22.85 0.91 0.87
N LEU A 93 -23.88 1.75 0.77
CA LEU A 93 -24.70 2.16 1.90
C LEU A 93 -25.44 0.97 2.54
N LYS A 94 -25.97 0.03 1.74
CA LYS A 94 -26.56 -1.21 2.28
C LYS A 94 -25.56 -2.01 3.11
N ILE A 95 -24.31 -2.11 2.66
CA ILE A 95 -23.25 -2.82 3.38
C ILE A 95 -22.89 -2.11 4.69
N VAL A 96 -22.76 -0.79 4.65
CA VAL A 96 -22.41 0.04 5.82
C VAL A 96 -23.53 0.02 6.88
N LEU A 97 -24.79 0.15 6.45
CA LEU A 97 -25.93 0.16 7.37
C LEU A 97 -26.28 -1.24 7.90
N LEU A 98 -26.08 -2.29 7.10
CA LEU A 98 -26.46 -3.65 7.43
C LEU A 98 -25.27 -4.60 7.24
N PRO A 99 -24.27 -4.56 8.14
CA PRO A 99 -23.03 -5.34 8.00
C PRO A 99 -23.28 -6.85 7.94
N PHE A 100 -24.36 -7.33 8.59
CA PHE A 100 -24.73 -8.74 8.67
C PHE A 100 -25.45 -9.28 7.43
N LEU A 101 -25.92 -8.43 6.53
CA LEU A 101 -26.56 -8.86 5.28
C LEU A 101 -25.53 -9.09 4.16
N HIS A 102 -24.30 -8.62 4.34
CA HIS A 102 -23.21 -8.82 3.39
C HIS A 102 -22.64 -10.23 3.50
N ARG A 103 -23.22 -11.17 2.76
CA ARG A 103 -22.77 -12.58 2.64
C ARG A 103 -21.58 -12.77 1.67
N GLY A 104 -20.92 -11.69 1.26
CA GLY A 104 -19.93 -11.66 0.18
C GLY A 104 -18.46 -11.76 0.62
N HIS A 105 -17.57 -11.78 -0.36
CA HIS A 105 -16.12 -11.75 -0.18
C HIS A 105 -15.66 -10.30 0.05
N TRP A 106 -14.99 -10.02 1.18
CA TRP A 106 -14.34 -8.73 1.49
C TRP A 106 -12.97 -8.56 0.78
N THR A 107 -12.66 -9.54 -0.05
CA THR A 107 -11.56 -9.65 -1.01
C THR A 107 -11.43 -8.49 -1.99
N ARG A 108 -10.36 -7.68 -2.06
CA ARG A 108 -10.14 -6.81 -3.24
C ARG A 108 -9.71 -7.66 -4.42
N ILE A 109 -10.29 -7.43 -5.59
CA ILE A 109 -9.93 -8.13 -6.83
C ILE A 109 -8.81 -7.33 -7.50
N SER A 110 -7.57 -7.84 -7.42
CA SER A 110 -6.44 -7.29 -8.17
C SER A 110 -6.36 -7.97 -9.53
N GLU A 111 -6.37 -7.20 -10.61
CA GLU A 111 -6.04 -7.75 -11.93
C GLU A 111 -4.51 -7.68 -12.13
N PRO A 112 -3.87 -8.80 -12.50
CA PRO A 112 -2.45 -8.79 -12.84
C PRO A 112 -2.29 -8.17 -14.23
N VAL A 113 -2.14 -6.85 -14.28
CA VAL A 113 -1.78 -6.14 -15.52
C VAL A 113 -0.25 -6.08 -15.57
N VAL A 114 0.35 -6.98 -16.37
CA VAL A 114 1.77 -7.01 -16.79
C VAL A 114 2.74 -6.33 -15.79
N GLY A 115 3.14 -7.07 -14.75
CA GLY A 115 4.20 -6.64 -13.82
C GLY A 115 3.80 -5.63 -12.74
N ARG A 116 2.55 -5.14 -12.71
CA ARG A 116 2.03 -4.32 -11.60
C ARG A 116 0.63 -4.79 -11.19
N LEU A 117 0.41 -5.01 -9.88
CA LEU A 117 -0.94 -5.16 -9.35
C LEU A 117 -1.63 -3.79 -9.45
N SER A 118 -2.57 -3.65 -10.37
CA SER A 118 -3.39 -2.44 -10.49
C SER A 118 -4.77 -2.72 -9.91
N TYR A 119 -5.19 -1.90 -8.95
CA TYR A 119 -6.50 -2.04 -8.32
C TYR A 119 -7.56 -1.32 -9.14
N LYS A 120 -8.74 -1.92 -9.28
CA LYS A 120 -9.88 -1.29 -9.97
C LYS A 120 -10.50 -0.15 -9.14
N PRO A 121 -10.91 0.96 -9.78
CA PRO A 121 -11.57 2.06 -9.10
C PRO A 121 -12.96 1.64 -8.58
N PRO A 122 -13.55 2.40 -7.63
CA PRO A 122 -14.78 2.01 -6.93
C PRO A 122 -15.98 1.72 -7.83
N ILE A 123 -16.06 2.32 -9.03
CA ILE A 123 -17.09 1.99 -10.03
C ILE A 123 -17.17 0.48 -10.33
N TYR A 124 -16.02 -0.20 -10.35
CA TYR A 124 -15.91 -1.60 -10.76
C TYR A 124 -15.61 -2.57 -9.60
N ASP A 125 -15.31 -2.07 -8.40
CA ASP A 125 -15.03 -2.88 -7.21
C ASP A 125 -15.74 -2.30 -5.98
N ILE A 126 -16.76 -3.02 -5.49
CA ILE A 126 -17.53 -2.65 -4.28
C ILE A 126 -16.66 -2.59 -3.02
N ASN A 127 -15.57 -3.37 -3.00
CA ASN A 127 -14.63 -3.48 -1.89
C ASN A 127 -13.48 -2.48 -1.98
N ALA A 128 -13.40 -1.68 -3.04
CA ALA A 128 -12.43 -0.59 -3.10
C ALA A 128 -12.70 0.40 -1.95
N PRO A 129 -11.64 0.95 -1.32
CA PRO A 129 -11.78 2.11 -0.46
C PRO A 129 -12.30 3.26 -1.32
N ASP A 130 -13.32 3.94 -0.84
CA ASP A 130 -13.87 5.13 -1.49
C ASP A 130 -13.76 6.33 -0.56
N LEU A 131 -13.60 7.51 -1.17
CA LEU A 131 -13.54 8.77 -0.43
C LEU A 131 -14.88 9.52 -0.48
N TYR A 132 -15.77 9.15 -1.41
CA TYR A 132 -17.07 9.76 -1.57
C TYR A 132 -18.00 9.52 -0.38
N ILE A 133 -18.16 8.28 0.11
CA ILE A 133 -19.10 8.01 1.21
C ILE A 133 -18.67 8.68 2.51
N PRO A 134 -17.41 8.58 2.97
CA PRO A 134 -16.97 9.29 4.17
C PRO A 134 -17.13 10.81 4.04
N LEU A 135 -16.79 11.39 2.88
CA LEU A 135 -16.93 12.83 2.64
C LEU A 135 -18.40 13.27 2.68
N MET A 136 -19.29 12.54 2.02
CA MET A 136 -20.73 12.85 2.00
C MET A 136 -21.37 12.65 3.37
N ALA A 137 -21.01 11.59 4.09
CA ALA A 137 -21.48 11.36 5.45
C ALA A 137 -21.05 12.49 6.40
N PHE A 138 -19.80 12.94 6.29
CA PHE A 138 -19.30 14.08 7.05
C PHE A 138 -20.03 15.39 6.69
N GLY A 139 -20.16 15.69 5.39
CA GLY A 139 -20.84 16.90 4.93
C GLY A 139 -22.30 16.95 5.38
N THR A 140 -23.04 15.86 5.21
CA THR A 140 -24.44 15.75 5.66
C THR A 140 -24.56 15.84 7.18
N TYR A 141 -23.63 15.23 7.94
CA TYR A 141 -23.57 15.37 9.38
C TYR A 141 -23.39 16.83 9.82
N LEU A 142 -22.47 17.58 9.20
CA LEU A 142 -22.27 18.99 9.52
C LEU A 142 -23.53 19.83 9.23
N VAL A 143 -24.17 19.60 8.08
CA VAL A 143 -25.41 20.30 7.71
C VAL A 143 -26.52 20.00 8.72
N LEU A 144 -26.72 18.74 9.09
CA LEU A 144 -27.75 18.34 10.06
C LEU A 144 -27.44 18.85 11.46
N ALA A 145 -26.18 18.80 11.89
CA ALA A 145 -25.75 19.29 13.20
C ALA A 145 -25.92 20.82 13.29
N GLY A 146 -25.48 21.56 12.27
CA GLY A 146 -25.67 23.01 12.19
C GLY A 146 -27.14 23.42 12.12
N PHE A 147 -27.94 22.68 11.34
CA PHE A 147 -29.38 22.88 11.26
C PHE A 147 -30.07 22.62 12.60
N SER A 148 -29.76 21.50 13.25
CA SER A 148 -30.32 21.18 14.58
C SER A 148 -29.90 22.22 15.62
N LEU A 149 -28.63 22.63 15.63
CA LEU A 149 -28.15 23.67 16.54
C LEU A 149 -28.85 25.01 16.28
N GLY A 150 -29.14 25.35 15.03
CA GLY A 150 -29.94 26.53 14.68
C GLY A 150 -31.40 26.47 15.14
N LEU A 151 -32.00 25.28 15.19
CA LEU A 151 -33.37 25.07 15.68
C LEU A 151 -33.46 25.01 17.21
N TYR A 152 -32.45 24.44 17.87
CA TYR A 152 -32.42 24.26 19.34
C TYR A 152 -31.64 25.36 20.08
N GLY A 153 -30.90 26.20 19.36
CA GLY A 153 -30.20 27.35 19.90
C GLY A 153 -31.17 28.49 20.19
N LYS A 154 -31.61 28.57 21.45
CA LYS A 154 -32.37 29.71 21.97
C LYS A 154 -31.47 30.93 22.22
#